data_AF-A0A6N1AQH5-F1
#
_entry.id   AF-A0A6N1AQH5-F1
#
_cell.length_a   1.000
_cell.length_b   1.000
_cell.length_c   1.000
_cell.angle_alpha   90.00
_cell.angle_beta   90.00
_cell.angle_gamma   90.00
#
_symmetry.space_group_name_H-M   'P 1'
#
loop_
_entity.id
_entity.type
_entity.pdbx_description
1 polymer ?
#
loop_
_entity_poly.entity_id
_entity_poly.type
_entity_poly.pdbx_seq_one_letter_code
_entity_poly.pdbx_strand_id
1 'polypeptide(L)'
;MSNAVHLAIKAHPELEGYVFHGLRKASASLLAPVGRSALETAAITMHMTLKNLEIFTRQANRRQRANAAIGTGETTDGKRRKIGQATRWKHSFIAD
;
A
#
# COMPACT_ATOMS: atom_id res chain seq x y z
N MET A 1 -17.01 -20.82 23.85
CA MET A 1 -17.10 -20.23 22.49
C MET A 1 -18.54 -19.77 22.28
N SER A 2 -18.79 -18.60 21.66
CA SER A 2 -20.18 -18.15 21.47
C SER A 2 -20.93 -19.11 20.55
N ASN A 3 -22.22 -19.29 20.80
CA ASN A 3 -23.11 -20.22 20.08
C ASN A 3 -23.06 -20.00 18.54
N ALA A 4 -22.89 -18.75 18.10
CA ALA A 4 -22.86 -18.38 16.69
C ALA A 4 -21.64 -18.94 15.92
N VAL A 5 -20.45 -18.97 16.54
CA VAL A 5 -19.23 -19.49 15.87
C VAL A 5 -19.36 -21.00 15.66
N HIS A 6 -19.87 -21.71 16.66
CA HIS A 6 -20.09 -23.15 16.57
C HIS A 6 -21.13 -23.49 15.49
N LEU A 7 -22.23 -22.72 15.40
CA LEU A 7 -23.23 -22.88 14.35
C LEU A 7 -22.66 -22.60 12.95
N ALA A 8 -21.80 -21.59 12.81
CA ALA A 8 -21.14 -21.28 11.54
C ALA A 8 -20.21 -22.42 11.09
N ILE A 9 -19.40 -22.98 11.99
CA ILE A 9 -18.52 -24.13 11.68
C ILE A 9 -19.34 -25.36 11.31
N LYS A 10 -20.47 -25.60 11.98
CA LYS A 10 -21.37 -26.72 11.63
C LYS A 10 -21.98 -26.57 10.22
N ALA A 11 -22.25 -25.34 9.79
CA ALA A 11 -22.72 -25.04 8.44
C ALA A 11 -21.58 -25.06 7.39
N HIS A 12 -20.34 -24.82 7.82
CA HIS A 12 -19.14 -24.69 7.00
C HIS A 12 -17.97 -25.49 7.58
N PRO A 13 -17.96 -26.83 7.42
CA PRO A 13 -16.92 -27.70 7.98
C PRO A 13 -15.52 -27.37 7.41
N GLU A 14 -15.42 -26.78 6.22
CA GLU A 14 -14.17 -26.29 5.64
C GLU A 14 -13.49 -25.19 6.47
N LEU A 15 -14.21 -24.57 7.40
CA LEU A 15 -13.69 -23.54 8.31
C LEU A 15 -13.19 -24.10 9.63
N GLU A 16 -13.21 -25.43 9.82
CA GLU A 16 -12.66 -26.07 11.01
C GLU A 16 -11.16 -25.74 11.16
N GLY A 17 -10.76 -25.35 12.38
CA GLY A 17 -9.40 -24.88 12.66
C GLY A 17 -9.13 -23.40 12.35
N TYR A 18 -10.01 -22.72 11.60
CA TYR A 18 -9.90 -21.27 11.39
C TYR A 18 -10.54 -20.50 12.56
N VAL A 19 -9.81 -19.51 13.07
CA VAL A 19 -10.30 -18.60 14.11
C VAL A 19 -10.59 -17.22 13.53
N PHE A 20 -11.70 -16.60 13.95
CA PHE A 20 -12.15 -15.30 13.46
C PHE A 20 -11.06 -14.22 13.53
N HIS A 21 -10.29 -14.20 14.62
CA HIS A 21 -9.18 -13.27 14.79
C HIS A 21 -8.04 -13.52 13.78
N GLY A 22 -7.76 -14.78 13.44
CA GLY A 22 -6.78 -15.16 12.43
C GLY A 22 -7.21 -14.75 11.03
N LEU A 23 -8.49 -14.98 10.70
CA LEU A 23 -9.08 -14.54 9.43
C LEU A 23 -8.98 -13.01 9.28
N ARG A 24 -9.31 -12.24 10.33
CA ARG A 24 -9.17 -10.78 10.31
C ARG A 24 -7.74 -10.31 10.02
N LYS A 25 -6.73 -10.97 10.58
CA LYS A 25 -5.30 -10.67 10.32
C LYS A 25 -4.93 -10.98 8.87
N ALA A 26 -5.34 -12.15 8.38
CA ALA A 26 -5.09 -12.57 7.01
C ALA A 26 -5.70 -11.57 6.01
N SER A 27 -6.94 -11.15 6.23
CA SER A 27 -7.60 -10.14 5.39
C SER A 27 -6.84 -8.82 5.36
N ALA A 28 -6.29 -8.36 6.50
CA ALA A 28 -5.46 -7.14 6.53
C ALA A 28 -4.20 -7.29 5.67
N SER A 29 -3.50 -8.42 5.77
CA SER A 29 -2.30 -8.69 4.97
C SER A 29 -2.60 -8.80 3.47
N LEU A 30 -3.75 -9.37 3.09
CA LEU A 30 -4.19 -9.50 1.70
C LEU A 30 -4.66 -8.18 1.10
N LEU A 31 -5.21 -7.27 1.90
CA LEU A 31 -5.69 -5.97 1.45
C LEU A 31 -4.57 -4.93 1.29
N ALA A 32 -3.49 -5.03 2.06
CA ALA A 32 -2.40 -4.05 1.99
C ALA A 32 -1.81 -3.85 0.57
N PRO A 33 -1.59 -4.91 -0.24
CA PRO A 33 -1.07 -4.77 -1.62
C PRO A 33 -2.04 -4.11 -2.61
N VAL A 34 -3.31 -3.90 -2.26
CA VAL A 34 -4.34 -3.36 -3.18
C VAL A 34 -4.21 -1.84 -3.37
N GLY A 35 -3.32 -1.18 -2.62
CA GLY A 35 -3.06 0.26 -2.77
C GLY A 35 -4.13 1.16 -2.14
N ARG A 36 -5.01 0.57 -1.31
CA ARG A 36 -5.96 1.29 -0.45
C ARG A 36 -5.21 1.96 0.71
N SER A 37 -5.78 3.04 1.25
CA SER A 37 -5.23 3.71 2.43
C SER A 37 -5.31 2.81 3.67
N ALA A 38 -4.47 3.12 4.67
CA ALA A 38 -4.48 2.39 5.95
C ALA A 38 -5.83 2.53 6.69
N LEU A 39 -6.51 3.67 6.54
CA LEU A 39 -7.82 3.92 7.15
C LEU A 39 -8.92 3.07 6.49
N GLU A 40 -8.94 3.01 5.15
CA GLU A 40 -9.90 2.16 4.43
C GLU A 40 -9.70 0.69 4.77
N THR A 41 -8.44 0.25 4.84
CA THR A 41 -8.11 -1.13 5.21
C THR A 41 -8.55 -1.42 6.66
N ALA A 42 -8.34 -0.47 7.58
CA ALA A 42 -8.80 -0.60 8.97
C ALA A 42 -10.33 -0.68 9.07
N ALA A 43 -11.06 0.11 8.26
CA ALA A 43 -12.52 0.09 8.22
C ALA A 43 -13.06 -1.26 7.73
N ILE A 44 -12.52 -1.79 6.63
CA ILE A 44 -12.94 -3.08 6.06
C ILE A 44 -12.64 -4.23 7.04
N THR A 45 -11.47 -4.20 7.69
CA THR A 45 -11.04 -5.27 8.59
C THR A 45 -11.48 -5.07 10.04
N MET A 46 -12.20 -3.98 10.33
CA MET A 46 -12.66 -3.59 11.67
C MET A 46 -11.53 -3.55 12.72
N HIS A 47 -10.35 -3.02 12.36
CA HIS A 47 -9.31 -2.74 13.33
C HIS A 47 -9.60 -1.41 14.04
N MET A 48 -9.63 -1.45 15.38
CA MET A 48 -9.88 -0.25 16.19
C MET A 48 -8.73 0.75 16.15
N THR A 49 -7.51 0.28 15.92
CA THR A 49 -6.31 1.11 15.90
C THR A 49 -5.43 0.77 14.71
N LEU A 50 -4.81 1.81 14.14
CA LEU A 50 -3.84 1.65 13.05
C LEU A 50 -2.58 0.92 13.51
N LYS A 51 -2.20 1.05 14.78
CA LYS A 51 -1.05 0.33 15.37
C LYS A 51 -1.20 -1.19 15.22
N ASN A 52 -2.39 -1.72 15.48
CA ASN A 52 -2.65 -3.15 15.35
C ASN A 52 -2.67 -3.59 13.88
N LEU A 53 -3.22 -2.75 12.98
CA LEU A 53 -3.20 -3.01 11.54
C LEU A 53 -1.77 -3.03 10.98
N GLU A 54 -0.90 -2.14 11.46
CA GLU A 54 0.48 -2.01 10.97
C GLU A 54 1.26 -3.32 11.14
N ILE A 55 1.04 -4.06 12.24
CA ILE A 55 1.70 -5.35 12.49
C ILE A 55 1.53 -6.31 11.29
N PHE A 56 0.34 -6.34 10.69
CA PHE A 56 -0.01 -7.27 9.61
C PHE A 56 0.26 -6.71 8.21
N THR A 57 0.44 -5.40 8.08
CA THR A 57 0.53 -4.70 6.77
C THR A 57 1.90 -4.10 6.50
N ARG A 58 2.76 -3.94 7.51
CA ARG A 58 4.07 -3.26 7.42
C ARG A 58 4.96 -3.78 6.29
N GLN A 59 5.08 -5.10 6.12
CA GLN A 59 5.95 -5.67 5.09
C GLN A 59 5.44 -5.37 3.68
N ALA A 60 4.14 -5.54 3.45
CA ALA A 60 3.50 -5.24 2.18
C ALA A 60 3.62 -3.74 1.84
N ASN A 61 3.32 -2.87 2.80
CA ASN A 61 3.42 -1.41 2.64
C ASN A 61 4.86 -0.97 2.31
N ARG A 62 5.87 -1.57 2.96
CA ARG A 62 7.29 -1.28 2.65
C ARG A 62 7.65 -1.68 1.22
N ARG A 63 7.23 -2.87 0.77
CA ARG A 63 7.46 -3.34 -0.61
C ARG A 63 6.79 -2.44 -1.64
N GLN A 64 5.54 -2.06 -1.43
CA GLN A 64 4.83 -1.14 -2.33
C GLN A 64 5.52 0.21 -2.42
N ARG A 65 5.90 0.81 -1.28
CA ARG A 65 6.60 2.10 -1.26
C ARG A 65 7.97 2.02 -1.95
N ALA A 66 8.70 0.92 -1.74
CA ALA A 66 9.97 0.69 -2.43
C ALA A 66 9.77 0.59 -3.95
N ASN A 67 8.79 -0.21 -4.41
CA ASN A 67 8.47 -0.34 -5.82
C ASN A 67 8.02 0.98 -6.44
N ALA A 68 7.19 1.75 -5.72
CA ALA A 68 6.76 3.07 -6.17
C ALA A 68 7.93 4.06 -6.28
N ALA A 69 8.85 4.06 -5.31
CA ALA A 69 10.03 4.92 -5.33
C ALA A 69 11.04 4.56 -6.42
N ILE A 70 11.25 3.26 -6.68
CA ILE A 70 12.11 2.79 -7.78
C ILE A 70 11.44 3.13 -9.13
N GLY A 71 10.15 2.86 -9.28
CA GLY A 71 9.42 3.16 -10.52
C GLY A 71 9.31 4.66 -10.83
N THR A 72 9.31 5.54 -9.82
CA THR A 72 9.38 7.00 -10.04
C THR A 72 10.79 7.52 -10.30
N GLY A 73 11.84 6.75 -9.97
CA GLY A 73 13.24 7.12 -10.16
C GLY A 73 13.65 7.35 -11.62
N GLU A 74 12.95 6.73 -12.58
CA GLU A 74 13.29 6.84 -14.01
C GLU A 74 12.76 8.12 -14.70
N THR A 75 11.89 8.90 -14.05
CA THR A 75 11.14 9.97 -14.76
C THR A 75 11.55 11.41 -14.42
N THR A 76 12.42 11.63 -13.42
CA THR A 76 12.82 13.00 -13.03
C THR A 76 14.16 13.44 -13.62
N ASP A 77 15.05 12.50 -13.96
CA ASP A 77 16.38 12.85 -14.49
C ASP A 77 16.34 13.29 -15.97
N GLY A 78 15.36 12.78 -16.74
CA GLY A 78 15.13 13.19 -18.13
C GLY A 78 14.55 14.60 -18.29
N LYS A 79 13.81 15.11 -17.29
CA LYS A 79 13.12 16.41 -17.38
C LYS A 79 14.01 17.59 -17.03
N ARG A 80 15.05 17.39 -16.19
CA ARG A 80 16.05 18.42 -15.84
C ARG A 80 16.93 18.83 -17.02
N ARG A 81 17.18 17.93 -17.98
CA ARG A 81 18.05 18.21 -19.14
C ARG A 81 17.43 19.15 -20.19
N LYS A 82 16.11 19.32 -20.22
CA LYS A 82 15.45 20.22 -21.19
C LYS A 82 15.40 21.69 -20.75
N ILE A 83 15.51 21.96 -19.44
CA ILE A 83 15.42 23.32 -18.90
C ILE A 83 16.76 24.07 -19.03
N GLY A 84 17.90 23.35 -18.98
CA GLY A 84 19.25 23.92 -19.11
C GLY A 84 19.71 24.21 -20.54
N GLN A 85 19.01 23.71 -21.57
CA GLN A 85 19.34 24.01 -22.97
C GLN A 85 18.55 25.22 -23.53
N ALA A 86 17.42 25.58 -22.91
CA ALA A 86 16.60 26.72 -23.34
C ALA A 86 17.17 28.08 -22.90
N THR A 87 18.04 28.13 -21.89
CA THR A 87 18.59 29.38 -21.33
C THR A 87 19.98 29.77 -21.87
N ARG A 88 20.62 28.95 -22.71
CA ARG A 88 21.96 29.24 -23.25
C ARG A 88 21.98 30.07 -24.55
N TRP A 89 20.83 30.28 -25.19
CA TRP A 89 20.73 30.93 -26.52
C TRP A 89 20.20 32.37 -26.48
N LYS A 90 20.63 33.20 -25.52
CA LYS A 90 20.30 34.65 -25.53
C LYS A 90 21.46 35.61 -25.28
N HIS A 91 22.71 35.15 -25.30
CA HIS A 91 23.90 36.01 -25.11
C HIS A 91 24.87 35.96 -26.30
N SER A 92 24.36 36.03 -27.52
CA SER A 92 25.21 36.17 -28.71
C SER A 92 24.45 36.92 -29.80
N PHE A 93 24.11 38.21 -29.59
CA PHE A 93 23.79 39.14 -30.69
C PHE A 93 23.69 40.60 -30.19
N ILE A 94 24.74 41.13 -29.56
CA ILE A 94 25.04 42.58 -29.58
C ILE A 94 26.56 42.72 -29.52
N ALA A 95 27.19 42.77 -30.69
CA ALA A 95 28.51 43.37 -30.89
C ALA A 95 28.52 43.92 -32.33
N ASP A 96 28.81 45.22 -32.40
CA ASP A 96 29.03 46.12 -33.54
C ASP A 96 27.84 46.53 -34.42
#